data_AF-A0A1I4WY36-F1
#
_entry.id   AF-A0A1I4WY36-F1
#
_cell.length_a   1.000
_cell.length_b   1.000
_cell.length_c   1.000
_cell.angle_alpha   90.00
_cell.angle_beta   90.00
_cell.angle_gamma   90.00
#
_symmetry.space_group_name_H-M   'P 1'
#
loop_
_entity.id
_entity.type
_entity.pdbx_description
1 polymer ?
#
loop_
_entity_poly.entity_id
_entity_poly.type
_entity_poly.pdbx_seq_one_letter_code
_entity_poly.pdbx_strand_id
1 'polypeptide(L)'
;MKKLHRNIKAKLNRDYSKILHQFCNEKNYSGVLLVDYGTYDDLLYKNETNIIAPIPQQLNYQDKIIVAPSVNEHNTTVALEYGSLFAVIHMLENQHGEIEELEPGYSIITINYLCQLTDDIVNGKQEQLRFILPPPKNLQ
;
A
#
# COMPACT_ATOMS: atom_id res chain seq x y z
N MET A 1 22.06 -14.47 15.88
CA MET A 1 22.28 -13.02 16.11
C MET A 1 20.97 -12.39 16.56
N LYS A 2 20.87 -11.98 17.82
CA LYS A 2 19.68 -11.39 18.46
C LYS A 2 19.76 -9.86 18.43
N LYS A 3 19.30 -9.18 17.37
CA LYS A 3 19.11 -7.71 17.33
C LYS A 3 18.08 -7.30 16.25
N LEU A 4 16.79 -7.58 16.47
CA LEU A 4 15.71 -6.91 15.69
C LEU A 4 14.38 -6.84 16.46
N HIS A 5 14.40 -6.80 17.79
CA HIS A 5 13.17 -6.69 18.61
C HIS A 5 13.17 -5.46 19.53
N ARG A 6 14.23 -4.63 19.53
CA ARG A 6 14.37 -3.52 20.48
C ARG A 6 13.82 -2.16 20.00
N ASN A 7 13.53 -1.98 18.71
CA ASN A 7 13.07 -0.67 18.19
C ASN A 7 11.58 -0.60 17.82
N ILE A 8 10.85 -1.71 17.78
CA ILE A 8 9.40 -1.72 17.48
C ILE A 8 8.58 -1.23 18.69
N LYS A 9 9.14 -1.35 19.91
CA LYS A 9 8.44 -0.99 21.16
C LYS A 9 8.22 0.52 21.36
N ALA A 10 8.83 1.39 20.56
CA ALA A 10 8.80 2.84 20.78
C ALA A 10 7.81 3.63 19.91
N LYS A 11 7.14 3.00 18.93
CA LYS A 11 6.13 3.67 18.06
C LYS A 11 4.73 3.04 18.04
N LEU A 12 4.51 1.97 18.81
CA LEU A 12 3.22 1.24 18.91
C LEU A 12 2.01 2.06 19.41
N ASN A 13 2.17 3.35 19.77
CA ASN A 13 1.07 4.19 20.26
C ASN A 13 0.55 5.21 19.23
N ARG A 14 0.94 5.10 17.96
CA ARG A 14 0.42 5.99 16.91
C ARG A 14 -0.19 5.15 15.81
N ASP A 15 -1.52 5.16 15.78
CA ASP A 15 -2.28 4.75 14.62
C ASP A 15 -2.18 5.83 13.53
N TYR A 16 -1.49 5.53 12.45
CA TYR A 16 -1.30 6.43 11.32
C TYR A 16 -2.49 6.45 10.35
N SER A 17 -3.48 5.57 10.53
CA SER A 17 -4.57 5.35 9.57
C SER A 17 -5.35 6.63 9.27
N LYS A 18 -5.70 7.41 10.30
CA LYS A 18 -6.42 8.68 10.12
C LYS A 18 -5.66 9.69 9.27
N ILE A 19 -4.37 9.84 9.53
CA ILE A 19 -3.51 10.79 8.80
C ILE A 19 -3.35 10.32 7.36
N LEU A 20 -3.17 9.02 7.14
CA LEU A 20 -3.06 8.44 5.80
C LEU A 20 -4.33 8.61 4.98
N HIS A 21 -5.51 8.35 5.56
CA HIS A 21 -6.78 8.58 4.88
C HIS A 21 -6.99 10.06 4.57
N GLN A 22 -6.67 10.96 5.50
CA GLN A 22 -6.75 12.39 5.25
C GLN A 22 -5.84 12.81 4.09
N PHE A 23 -4.57 12.40 4.12
CA PHE A 23 -3.60 12.69 3.07
C PHE A 23 -4.00 12.08 1.71
N CYS A 24 -4.50 10.83 1.71
CA CYS A 24 -5.03 10.16 0.52
C CYS A 24 -6.16 10.98 -0.13
N ASN A 25 -7.12 11.45 0.68
CA ASN A 25 -8.24 12.25 0.21
C ASN A 25 -7.78 13.63 -0.30
N GLU A 26 -6.90 14.32 0.43
CA GLU A 26 -6.35 15.62 0.04
C GLU A 26 -5.60 15.56 -1.29
N LYS A 27 -4.93 14.44 -1.58
CA LYS A 27 -4.19 14.23 -2.83
C LYS A 27 -5.02 13.57 -3.93
N ASN A 28 -6.27 13.23 -3.66
CA ASN A 28 -7.15 12.52 -4.57
C ASN A 28 -6.52 11.20 -5.08
N TYR A 29 -5.90 10.46 -4.16
CA TYR A 29 -5.40 9.11 -4.39
C TYR A 29 -6.53 8.08 -4.25
N SER A 30 -6.41 6.95 -4.93
CA SER A 30 -7.49 5.96 -5.05
C SER A 30 -7.68 5.11 -3.79
N GLY A 31 -6.74 5.13 -2.85
CA GLY A 31 -6.93 4.47 -1.57
C GLY A 31 -5.69 4.26 -0.72
N VAL A 32 -5.94 3.72 0.47
CA VAL A 32 -4.93 3.24 1.43
C VAL A 32 -5.14 1.74 1.59
N LEU A 33 -4.13 0.94 1.26
CA LEU A 33 -4.08 -0.49 1.52
C LEU A 33 -3.22 -0.75 2.76
N LEU A 34 -3.81 -1.41 3.74
CA LEU A 34 -3.13 -1.86 4.94
C LEU A 34 -2.74 -3.32 4.76
N VAL A 35 -1.44 -3.60 4.84
CA VAL A 35 -0.88 -4.95 4.67
C VAL A 35 -0.13 -5.35 5.94
N ASP A 36 0.13 -6.63 6.15
CA ASP A 36 1.02 -7.05 7.23
C ASP A 36 2.47 -6.62 6.95
N TYR A 37 3.28 -6.59 8.01
CA TYR A 37 4.66 -6.15 7.92
C TYR A 37 5.52 -7.01 6.97
N GLY A 38 5.26 -8.32 6.89
CA GLY A 38 6.00 -9.22 6.00
C GLY A 38 5.73 -8.91 4.54
N THR A 39 4.45 -8.74 4.18
CA THR A 39 4.05 -8.30 2.83
C THR A 39 4.67 -6.95 2.47
N TYR A 40 4.65 -5.98 3.39
CA TYR A 40 5.25 -4.67 3.15
C TYR A 40 6.78 -4.74 2.93
N ASP A 41 7.51 -5.49 3.75
CA ASP A 41 8.95 -5.69 3.59
C ASP A 41 9.27 -6.36 2.24
N ASP A 42 8.45 -7.30 1.78
CA ASP A 42 8.65 -8.01 0.52
C ASP A 42 8.50 -7.06 -0.69
N LEU A 43 7.53 -6.14 -0.63
CA LEU A 43 7.36 -5.09 -1.64
C LEU A 43 8.58 -4.15 -1.72
N LEU A 44 9.18 -3.80 -0.58
CA LEU A 44 10.28 -2.83 -0.54
C LEU A 44 11.65 -3.45 -0.83
N TYR A 45 11.88 -4.68 -0.39
CA TYR A 45 13.22 -5.27 -0.34
C TYR A 45 13.40 -6.52 -1.19
N LYS A 46 12.32 -7.16 -1.64
CA LYS A 46 12.38 -8.37 -2.48
C LYS A 46 11.91 -8.15 -3.92
N ASN A 47 11.61 -6.91 -4.30
CA ASN A 47 11.05 -6.55 -5.61
C ASN A 47 9.73 -7.27 -5.89
N GLU A 48 8.97 -7.65 -4.87
CA GLU A 48 7.61 -8.13 -5.08
C GLU A 48 6.76 -6.96 -5.60
N THR A 49 5.95 -7.23 -6.63
CA THR A 49 5.12 -6.21 -7.28
C THR A 49 3.64 -6.50 -7.16
N ASN A 50 3.26 -7.58 -6.49
CA ASN A 50 1.87 -7.97 -6.33
C ASN A 50 1.43 -7.86 -4.89
N ILE A 51 0.22 -7.35 -4.71
CA ILE A 51 -0.49 -7.34 -3.43
C ILE A 51 -1.74 -8.19 -3.59
N ILE A 52 -1.95 -9.11 -2.66
CA ILE A 52 -3.23 -9.79 -2.49
C ILE A 52 -4.03 -9.01 -1.44
N ALA A 53 -5.20 -8.50 -1.82
CA ALA A 53 -6.07 -7.72 -0.93
C ALA A 53 -7.54 -8.02 -1.23
N PRO A 54 -8.46 -7.78 -0.29
CA PRO A 54 -9.89 -7.76 -0.60
C PRO A 54 -10.17 -6.82 -1.77
N ILE A 55 -11.08 -7.18 -2.68
CA ILE A 55 -11.38 -6.38 -3.88
C ILE A 55 -11.71 -4.94 -3.44
N PRO A 56 -10.84 -3.96 -3.75
CA PRO A 56 -11.08 -2.58 -3.37
C PRO A 56 -12.14 -1.95 -4.28
N GLN A 57 -12.48 -0.68 -4.03
CA GLN A 57 -13.14 0.10 -5.08
C GLN A 57 -12.27 0.09 -6.35
N GLN A 58 -12.91 0.08 -7.51
CA GLN A 58 -12.28 -0.09 -8.82
C GLN A 58 -11.01 0.76 -8.97
N LEU A 59 -9.85 0.09 -9.10
CA LEU A 59 -8.55 0.72 -9.34
C LEU A 59 -8.25 0.73 -10.83
N ASN A 60 -7.85 1.88 -11.36
CA ASN A 60 -7.47 2.04 -12.76
C ASN A 60 -5.95 2.04 -12.95
N TYR A 61 -5.51 1.86 -14.20
CA TYR A 61 -4.10 2.01 -14.56
C TYR A 61 -3.58 3.39 -14.14
N GLN A 62 -2.42 3.42 -13.48
CA GLN A 62 -1.74 4.58 -12.89
C GLN A 62 -2.46 5.25 -11.71
N ASP A 63 -3.53 4.67 -11.19
CA ASP A 63 -4.08 5.10 -9.91
C ASP A 63 -3.00 5.05 -8.84
N LYS A 64 -2.96 6.10 -8.02
CA LYS A 64 -2.00 6.20 -6.93
C LYS A 64 -2.64 5.65 -5.68
N ILE A 65 -1.96 4.72 -5.03
CA ILE A 65 -2.40 4.13 -3.76
C ILE A 65 -1.28 4.19 -2.75
N ILE A 66 -1.66 4.34 -1.49
CA ILE A 66 -0.75 4.23 -0.35
C ILE A 66 -0.81 2.80 0.13
N VAL A 67 0.35 2.17 0.31
CA VAL A 67 0.45 0.85 0.97
C VAL A 67 1.24 1.04 2.25
N ALA A 68 0.66 0.68 3.39
CA ALA A 68 1.26 0.86 4.69
C ALA A 68 1.21 -0.43 5.53
N PRO A 69 2.26 -0.72 6.31
CA PRO A 69 2.27 -1.87 7.19
C PRO A 69 1.32 -1.63 8.37
N SER A 70 0.65 -2.69 8.78
CA SER A 70 -0.43 -2.65 9.75
C SER A 70 -0.42 -3.86 10.67
N VAL A 71 -1.16 -3.74 11.77
CA VAL A 71 -1.47 -4.86 12.67
C VAL A 71 -2.96 -4.87 12.99
N ASN A 72 -3.48 -6.02 13.37
CA ASN A 72 -4.82 -6.13 13.94
C ASN A 72 -4.73 -5.95 15.46
N GLU A 73 -5.27 -4.83 15.96
CA GLU A 73 -5.42 -4.51 17.39
C GLU A 73 -6.91 -4.45 17.75
N HIS A 74 -7.35 -5.27 18.71
CA HIS A 74 -8.71 -5.22 19.26
C HIS A 74 -9.83 -5.16 18.17
N ASN A 75 -9.75 -6.05 17.17
CA ASN A 75 -10.65 -6.11 16.00
C ASN A 75 -10.61 -4.90 15.04
N THR A 76 -9.57 -4.08 15.14
CA THR A 76 -9.33 -2.94 14.25
C THR A 76 -7.96 -3.09 13.60
N THR A 77 -7.87 -2.86 12.31
CA THR A 77 -6.57 -2.80 11.63
C THR A 77 -6.01 -1.39 11.77
N VAL A 78 -4.79 -1.27 12.31
CA VAL A 78 -4.12 0.02 12.56
C VAL A 78 -2.81 0.10 11.77
N ALA A 79 -2.58 1.24 11.12
CA ALA A 79 -1.35 1.51 10.40
C ALA A 79 -0.21 1.85 11.38
N LEU A 80 0.94 1.19 11.23
CA LEU A 80 2.11 1.37 12.11
C LEU A 80 2.99 2.56 11.72
N GLU A 81 2.93 2.97 10.46
CA GLU A 81 3.71 4.07 9.88
C GLU A 81 3.08 4.56 8.58
N TYR A 82 3.69 5.58 7.94
CA TYR A 82 3.13 6.20 6.74
C TYR A 82 3.13 5.30 5.49
N GLY A 83 3.98 4.26 5.45
CA GLY A 83 4.08 3.40 4.29
C GLY A 83 4.71 4.08 3.07
N SER A 84 4.34 3.60 1.89
CA SER A 84 4.88 4.06 0.60
C SER A 84 3.77 4.30 -0.42
N LEU A 85 4.05 5.19 -1.37
CA LEU A 85 3.20 5.47 -2.51
C LEU A 85 3.56 4.56 -3.67
N PHE A 86 2.54 3.98 -4.29
CA PHE A 86 2.64 3.13 -5.45
C PHE A 86 1.70 3.60 -6.56
N ALA A 87 2.00 3.23 -7.79
CA ALA A 87 1.08 3.33 -8.91
C ALA A 87 0.56 1.94 -9.27
N VAL A 88 -0.74 1.84 -9.52
CA VAL A 88 -1.38 0.61 -10.00
C VAL A 88 -1.00 0.39 -11.46
N ILE A 89 -0.56 -0.83 -11.77
CA ILE A 89 -0.27 -1.27 -13.13
C ILE A 89 -1.40 -2.15 -13.65
N HIS A 90 -1.93 -3.02 -12.80
CA HIS A 90 -2.99 -3.94 -13.18
C HIS A 90 -3.73 -4.44 -11.94
N MET A 91 -4.99 -4.85 -12.11
CA MET A 91 -5.75 -5.51 -11.06
C MET A 91 -6.51 -6.70 -11.68
N LEU A 92 -6.34 -7.86 -11.08
CA LEU A 92 -7.12 -9.07 -11.39
C LEU A 92 -8.10 -9.31 -10.23
N GLU A 93 -9.39 -9.21 -10.50
CA GLU A 93 -10.44 -9.48 -9.52
C GLU A 93 -10.82 -10.96 -9.53
N ASN A 94 -10.99 -11.54 -8.35
CA ASN A 94 -11.48 -12.90 -8.15
C ASN A 94 -12.85 -12.85 -7.48
N GLN A 95 -13.88 -12.47 -8.23
CA GLN A 95 -15.23 -12.29 -7.68
C GLN A 95 -15.89 -13.63 -7.33
N HIS A 96 -15.65 -14.67 -8.13
CA HIS A 96 -16.35 -15.95 -8.07
C HIS A 96 -15.41 -17.17 -8.05
N GLY A 97 -14.10 -16.99 -7.86
CA GLY A 97 -13.12 -18.09 -7.85
C GLY A 97 -12.52 -18.38 -9.24
N GLU A 98 -12.40 -17.34 -10.07
CA GLU A 98 -11.78 -17.37 -11.39
C GLU A 98 -10.26 -17.57 -11.33
N ILE A 99 -9.63 -17.24 -10.20
CA ILE A 99 -8.19 -17.34 -9.98
C ILE A 99 -7.91 -18.51 -9.03
N GLU A 100 -7.13 -19.47 -9.51
CA GLU A 100 -6.72 -20.65 -8.72
C GLU A 100 -5.95 -20.21 -7.46
N GLU A 101 -6.21 -20.89 -6.35
CA GLU A 101 -5.58 -20.63 -5.03
C GLU A 101 -5.90 -19.27 -4.38
N LEU A 102 -6.71 -18.42 -5.02
CA LEU A 102 -7.17 -17.17 -4.44
C LEU A 102 -8.60 -17.30 -3.91
N GLU A 103 -8.84 -16.79 -2.71
CA GLU A 103 -10.17 -16.76 -2.11
C GLU A 103 -11.10 -15.81 -2.89
N PRO A 104 -12.36 -16.18 -3.17
CA PRO A 104 -13.34 -15.27 -3.75
C PRO A 104 -13.52 -14.01 -2.91
N GLY A 105 -13.64 -12.85 -3.55
CA GLY A 105 -13.70 -11.54 -2.90
C GLY A 105 -12.33 -10.87 -2.70
N TYR A 106 -11.25 -11.48 -3.18
CA TYR A 106 -9.90 -10.90 -3.22
C TYR A 106 -9.47 -10.52 -4.64
N SER A 107 -8.42 -9.72 -4.75
CA SER A 107 -7.76 -9.36 -6.00
C SER A 107 -6.26 -9.46 -5.89
N ILE A 108 -5.62 -9.61 -7.05
CA ILE A 108 -4.17 -9.43 -7.22
C ILE A 108 -3.95 -8.05 -7.85
N ILE A 109 -3.28 -7.17 -7.12
CA ILE A 109 -2.98 -5.80 -7.55
C ILE A 109 -1.49 -5.73 -7.89
N THR A 110 -1.19 -5.56 -9.17
CA THR A 110 0.19 -5.30 -9.62
C THR A 110 0.49 -3.82 -9.48
N ILE A 111 1.58 -3.49 -8.81
CA ILE A 111 1.96 -2.13 -8.43
C ILE A 111 3.40 -1.82 -8.84
N ASN A 112 3.69 -0.53 -8.95
CA ASN A 112 5.04 -0.03 -9.12
C ASN A 112 5.36 1.01 -8.04
N TYR A 113 6.52 0.86 -7.40
CA TYR A 113 6.97 1.75 -6.33
C TYR A 113 7.26 3.16 -6.87
N LEU A 114 6.78 4.17 -6.16
CA LEU A 114 7.04 5.57 -6.47
C LEU A 114 7.96 6.19 -5.41
N CYS A 115 7.56 6.17 -4.14
CA CYS A 115 8.37 6.69 -3.04
C CYS A 115 7.90 6.24 -1.66
N GLN A 116 8.81 6.31 -0.69
CA GLN A 116 8.50 6.23 0.73
C GLN A 116 7.82 7.52 1.18
N LEU A 117 6.72 7.40 1.93
CA LEU A 117 6.07 8.55 2.56
C LEU A 117 6.80 8.93 3.85
N THR A 118 7.08 10.22 4.00
CA THR A 118 7.73 10.81 5.17
C THR A 118 6.79 11.80 5.84
N ASP A 119 7.11 12.17 7.08
CA ASP A 119 6.37 13.23 7.79
C ASP A 119 6.34 14.55 7.01
N ASP A 120 7.44 14.88 6.33
CA ASP A 120 7.52 16.11 5.54
C ASP A 120 6.64 16.06 4.29
N ILE A 121 6.53 14.90 3.63
CA ILE A 121 5.63 14.72 2.48
C ILE A 121 4.17 14.80 2.93
N VAL A 122 3.83 14.06 3.99
CA VAL A 122 2.45 13.93 4.48
C VAL A 122 1.94 15.25 5.06
N ASN A 123 2.79 15.98 5.80
CA ASN A 123 2.44 17.28 6.38
C ASN A 123 2.73 18.47 5.45
N GLY A 124 3.01 18.23 4.16
CA GLY A 124 3.12 19.28 3.15
C GLY A 124 4.35 20.19 3.26
N LYS A 125 5.40 19.76 3.98
CA LYS A 125 6.69 20.45 4.08
C LYS A 125 7.62 20.17 2.89
N GLN A 126 7.30 19.18 2.06
CA GLN A 126 8.03 18.83 0.84
C GLN A 126 7.10 18.85 -0.38
N GLU A 127 7.55 19.46 -1.49
CA GLU A 127 6.77 19.57 -2.73
C GLU A 127 6.54 18.21 -3.42
N GLN A 128 5.50 18.20 -4.26
CA GLN A 128 4.95 17.01 -4.92
C GLN A 128 5.99 16.27 -5.76
N LEU A 129 6.15 14.97 -5.47
CA LEU A 129 6.92 14.09 -6.33
C LEU A 129 6.12 13.82 -7.63
N ARG A 130 6.59 14.41 -8.75
CA ARG A 130 6.06 14.14 -10.08
C ARG A 130 6.63 12.83 -10.60
N PHE A 131 5.87 11.75 -10.46
CA PHE A 131 6.19 10.48 -11.09
C PHE A 131 5.50 10.38 -12.44
N ILE A 132 6.30 10.33 -13.51
CA ILE A 132 5.83 10.00 -14.85
C ILE A 132 6.24 8.55 -15.08
N LEU A 133 5.27 7.63 -14.99
CA LEU A 133 5.50 6.27 -15.43
C LEU A 133 5.39 6.18 -16.96
N PRO A 134 6.15 5.29 -17.61
CA PRO A 134 6.01 5.06 -19.04
C PRO A 134 4.55 4.68 -19.37
N PRO A 135 4.06 5.02 -20.57
CA PRO A 135 2.74 4.61 -21.03
C PRO A 135 2.63 3.08 -20.93
N PRO A 136 1.40 2.54 -20.73
CA PRO A 136 1.21 1.11 -20.64
C PRO A 136 1.78 0.49 -21.92
N LYS A 137 2.75 -0.42 -21.79
CA LYS A 137 3.14 -1.24 -22.93
C LYS A 137 1.88 -2.00 -23.30
N ASN A 138 1.38 -1.78 -24.52
CA ASN A 138 0.25 -2.52 -25.06
C ASN A 138 0.43 -4.00 -24.70
N LEU A 139 -0.41 -4.50 -23.79
CA LEU A 139 -0.63 -5.92 -23.63
C LEU A 139 -1.35 -6.34 -24.91
N GLN A 140 -0.56 -6.62 -25.95
CA GLN A 140 -1.02 -7.28 -27.18
C GLN A 140 -1.14 -8.78 -26.91
#